data_AF-A0A8S1LAV4-F1
#
_entry.id   AF-A0A8S1LAV4-F1
#
_cell.length_a   1.000
_cell.length_b   1.000
_cell.length_c   1.000
_cell.angle_alpha   90.00
_cell.angle_beta   90.00
_cell.angle_gamma   90.00
#
_symmetry.space_group_name_H-M   'P 1'
#
loop_
_entity.id
_entity.type
_entity.pdbx_description
1 polymer ?
#
loop_
_entity_poly.entity_id
_entity_poly.type
_entity_poly.pdbx_seq_one_letter_code
_entity_poly.pdbx_strand_id
1 'polypeptide(L)'
;MKGMQNQSGKSTETGFTENKVKFQHKSFQDGHLEILSNLESSIVGKSIIVEAQRVIKVLDQLIQDIEYCLYLDNDFITRFQISKFQKDEKLQLTEDTIKILQKQADLEQKFKLYANLNTAISQGEEIEESKRVESERLEHLLQENFKNLLRRMQHNPKEFEILKSMKKNVNIELSDYLHGVKCLKILILKQLSITQAEKNSQIQQFQKIQSKIEEQEKTKLYLEQDLFKLKQQNSVNIEEMKQQIEKLKQELQILKIEKQQNVDYIKNQIKSQYEKLDKNQQTKIDELQKELQVLRSRFIKLRDENTQEEIKLKRLKQIQDQGQIDGVQNYDLMMEESTTKLNQLQQDCQKIEQQLRDRKSYFIIVDAQKRQEKILEEKFNRIKDAHYIEKEKKAEAAKHIQGFFKQYQTLTKKPNKPRQQ
;
A
#
# COMPACT_ATOMS: atom_id res chain seq x y z
N MET A 1 -18.01 28.47 6.56
CA MET A 1 -17.04 29.46 6.05
C MET A 1 -16.78 29.20 4.58
N LYS A 2 -17.04 30.23 3.76
CA LYS A 2 -16.47 30.61 2.44
C LYS A 2 -15.94 29.53 1.47
N GLY A 3 -16.42 29.64 0.22
CA GLY A 3 -15.74 29.22 -1.03
C GLY A 3 -16.63 28.37 -1.93
N MET A 4 -17.41 28.97 -2.85
CA MET A 4 -17.10 29.15 -4.29
C MET A 4 -16.96 27.81 -5.04
N GLN A 5 -17.53 27.54 -6.20
CA GLN A 5 -18.39 28.24 -7.16
C GLN A 5 -18.79 27.12 -8.15
N ASN A 6 -20.06 26.78 -8.27
CA ASN A 6 -20.57 26.01 -9.41
C ASN A 6 -21.59 26.90 -10.11
N GLN A 7 -21.14 27.58 -11.17
CA GLN A 7 -22.04 28.26 -12.11
C GLN A 7 -22.05 27.44 -13.40
N SER A 8 -23.00 26.51 -13.47
CA SER A 8 -23.54 26.05 -14.75
C SER A 8 -24.54 27.10 -15.22
N GLY A 9 -24.13 27.87 -16.23
CA GLY A 9 -25.01 28.77 -16.96
C GLY A 9 -26.08 27.98 -17.70
N LYS A 10 -27.35 28.20 -17.31
CA LYS A 10 -28.48 28.07 -18.22
C LYS A 10 -28.60 29.38 -18.98
N SER A 11 -28.53 29.33 -20.31
CA SER A 11 -29.17 30.32 -21.15
C SER A 11 -29.48 29.75 -22.52
N THR A 12 -30.78 29.78 -22.80
CA THR A 12 -31.42 30.06 -24.09
C THR A 12 -31.32 29.00 -25.18
N GLU A 13 -32.32 28.11 -25.14
CA GLU A 13 -33.04 27.65 -26.32
C GLU A 13 -33.47 28.86 -27.18
N THR A 14 -32.83 29.01 -28.33
CA THR A 14 -33.44 29.66 -29.50
C THR A 14 -33.27 28.70 -30.65
N GLY A 15 -34.41 28.23 -31.17
CA GLY A 15 -34.46 27.30 -32.28
C GLY A 15 -33.73 27.84 -33.49
N PHE A 16 -32.78 27.04 -33.98
CA PHE A 16 -32.42 27.02 -35.37
C PHE A 16 -32.46 25.55 -35.79
N THR A 17 -33.48 25.27 -36.60
CA THR A 17 -33.68 24.11 -37.46
C THR A 17 -32.44 23.24 -37.65
N GLU A 18 -32.56 21.97 -37.24
CA GLU A 18 -31.67 20.87 -37.59
C GLU A 18 -31.58 20.72 -39.12
N ASN A 19 -30.74 21.51 -39.79
CA ASN A 19 -30.13 21.08 -41.03
C ASN A 19 -28.93 20.22 -40.65
N LYS A 20 -29.19 18.93 -40.39
CA LYS A 20 -28.17 17.87 -40.43
C LYS A 20 -27.67 17.75 -41.87
N VAL A 21 -26.85 18.71 -42.29
CA VAL A 21 -25.89 18.47 -43.37
C VAL A 21 -24.95 17.41 -42.81
N LYS A 22 -25.14 16.17 -43.26
CA LYS A 22 -24.13 15.13 -43.14
C LYS A 22 -22.88 15.67 -43.82
N PHE A 23 -22.01 16.32 -43.07
CA PHE A 23 -20.61 16.48 -43.45
C PHE A 23 -20.03 15.07 -43.44
N GLN A 24 -20.20 14.36 -44.57
CA GLN A 24 -19.27 13.31 -44.92
C GLN A 24 -17.91 13.99 -44.94
N HIS A 25 -17.05 13.63 -43.98
CA HIS A 25 -15.63 13.90 -44.09
C HIS A 25 -15.15 13.15 -45.35
N LYS A 26 -15.26 13.80 -46.51
CA LYS A 26 -14.47 13.47 -47.69
C LYS A 26 -13.03 13.38 -47.22
N SER A 27 -12.34 12.28 -47.53
CA SER A 27 -10.95 12.16 -47.12
C SER A 27 -10.18 13.34 -47.70
N PHE A 28 -9.09 13.73 -47.05
CA PHE A 28 -8.22 14.80 -47.57
C PHE A 28 -7.79 14.53 -49.02
N GLN A 29 -7.67 13.25 -49.40
CA GLN A 29 -7.44 12.80 -50.78
C GLN A 29 -8.63 13.06 -51.71
N ASP A 30 -9.87 12.82 -51.27
CA ASP A 30 -11.07 13.13 -52.08
C ASP A 30 -11.23 14.63 -52.32
N GLY A 31 -10.89 15.46 -51.33
CA GLY A 31 -10.85 16.91 -51.48
C GLY A 31 -9.79 17.37 -52.48
N HIS A 32 -8.62 16.72 -52.49
CA HIS A 32 -7.59 17.00 -53.48
C HIS A 32 -7.96 16.50 -54.89
N LEU A 33 -8.55 15.32 -55.01
CA LEU A 33 -9.04 14.79 -56.30
C LEU A 33 -10.15 15.65 -56.90
N GLU A 34 -11.04 16.21 -56.06
CA GLU A 34 -12.06 17.16 -56.49
C GLU A 34 -11.45 18.49 -56.96
N ILE A 35 -10.40 18.99 -56.29
CA ILE A 35 -9.63 20.16 -56.75
C ILE A 35 -8.95 19.87 -58.10
N LEU A 36 -8.34 18.69 -58.27
CA LEU A 36 -7.71 18.28 -59.53
C LEU A 36 -8.75 18.17 -60.66
N SER A 37 -9.90 17.57 -60.39
CA SER A 37 -11.03 17.48 -61.33
C SER A 37 -11.60 18.87 -61.69
N ASN A 38 -11.68 19.79 -60.73
CA ASN A 38 -12.12 21.17 -60.96
C ASN A 38 -11.09 21.98 -61.79
N LEU A 39 -9.79 21.72 -61.60
CA LEU A 39 -8.73 22.31 -62.41
C LEU A 39 -8.70 21.74 -63.83
N GLU A 40 -8.94 20.43 -63.99
CA GLU A 40 -9.04 19.77 -65.29
C GLU A 40 -10.30 20.20 -66.07
N SER A 41 -11.44 20.36 -65.39
CA SER A 41 -12.68 20.86 -66.01
C SER A 41 -12.64 22.37 -66.30
N SER A 42 -11.79 23.13 -65.60
CA SER A 42 -11.49 24.53 -65.92
C SER A 42 -10.65 24.72 -67.18
N ILE A 43 -10.24 23.63 -67.87
CA ILE A 43 -9.60 23.67 -69.19
C ILE A 43 -10.67 23.95 -70.28
N VAL A 44 -11.36 25.09 -70.16
CA VAL A 44 -12.30 25.64 -71.14
C VAL A 44 -11.55 26.22 -72.37
N GLY A 45 -10.22 26.26 -72.32
CA GLY A 45 -9.38 26.95 -73.32
C GLY A 45 -9.27 26.31 -74.70
N LYS A 46 -9.56 25.01 -74.91
CA LYS A 46 -9.35 24.39 -76.24
C LYS A 46 -10.29 24.95 -77.31
N SER A 47 -11.57 25.16 -76.98
CA SER A 47 -12.55 25.77 -77.90
C SER A 47 -12.21 27.25 -78.17
N ILE A 48 -11.81 27.99 -77.12
CA ILE A 48 -11.48 29.42 -77.23
C ILE A 48 -10.22 29.64 -78.06
N ILE A 49 -9.20 28.78 -77.93
CA ILE A 49 -7.95 28.92 -78.69
C ILE A 49 -8.18 28.66 -80.19
N VAL A 50 -8.95 27.62 -80.55
CA VAL A 50 -9.26 27.31 -81.95
C VAL A 50 -10.07 28.43 -82.58
N GLU A 51 -11.04 28.99 -81.85
CA GLU A 51 -11.87 30.09 -82.33
C GLU A 51 -11.05 31.39 -82.49
N ALA A 52 -10.19 31.72 -81.53
CA ALA A 52 -9.28 32.86 -81.63
C ALA A 52 -8.27 32.72 -82.78
N GLN A 53 -7.79 31.51 -83.08
CA GLN A 53 -6.95 31.25 -84.26
C GLN A 53 -7.72 31.46 -85.58
N ARG A 54 -9.01 31.08 -85.64
CA ARG A 54 -9.87 31.36 -86.80
C ARG A 54 -10.07 32.86 -86.98
N VAL A 55 -10.36 33.57 -85.89
CA VAL A 55 -10.53 35.03 -85.90
C VAL A 55 -9.25 35.72 -86.38
N ILE A 56 -8.07 35.28 -85.94
CA ILE A 56 -6.79 35.82 -86.45
C ILE A 56 -6.66 35.63 -87.96
N LYS A 57 -7.00 34.45 -88.50
CA LYS A 57 -6.96 34.23 -89.96
C LYS A 57 -7.90 35.16 -90.72
N VAL A 58 -9.10 35.39 -90.19
CA VAL A 58 -10.06 36.34 -90.77
C VAL A 58 -9.52 37.77 -90.70
N LEU A 59 -8.92 38.17 -89.59
CA LEU A 59 -8.29 39.49 -89.44
C LEU A 59 -7.08 39.66 -90.37
N ASP A 60 -6.28 38.63 -90.58
CA ASP A 60 -5.14 38.65 -91.52
C ASP A 60 -5.62 38.86 -92.95
N GLN A 61 -6.66 38.15 -93.37
CA GLN A 61 -7.26 38.34 -94.68
C GLN A 61 -7.87 39.74 -94.82
N LEU A 62 -8.60 40.20 -93.80
CA LEU A 62 -9.21 41.54 -93.79
C LEU A 62 -8.14 42.65 -93.86
N ILE A 63 -7.04 42.53 -93.11
CA ILE A 63 -5.89 43.45 -93.17
C ILE A 63 -5.36 43.51 -94.60
N GLN A 64 -5.17 42.35 -95.24
CA GLN A 64 -4.66 42.26 -96.60
C GLN A 64 -5.63 42.88 -97.62
N ASP A 65 -6.93 42.62 -97.49
CA ASP A 65 -7.95 43.18 -98.38
C ASP A 65 -8.08 44.69 -98.23
N ILE A 66 -8.05 45.22 -96.99
CA ILE A 66 -8.05 46.67 -96.74
C ILE A 66 -6.76 47.29 -97.30
N GLU A 67 -5.60 46.64 -97.17
CA GLU A 67 -4.36 47.12 -97.80
C GLU A 67 -4.50 47.18 -99.32
N TYR A 68 -5.11 46.18 -99.96
CA TYR A 68 -5.37 46.23 -101.40
C TYR A 68 -6.28 47.40 -101.77
N CYS A 69 -7.39 47.61 -101.07
CA CYS A 69 -8.28 48.76 -101.30
C CYS A 69 -7.59 50.10 -101.05
N LEU A 70 -6.68 50.16 -100.07
CA LEU A 70 -5.94 51.36 -99.71
C LEU A 70 -4.96 51.79 -100.80
N TYR A 71 -4.34 50.83 -101.48
CA TYR A 71 -3.28 51.10 -102.46
C TYR A 71 -3.70 50.92 -103.93
N LEU A 72 -4.77 50.18 -104.21
CA LEU A 72 -5.30 49.92 -105.55
C LEU A 72 -6.69 50.57 -105.74
N ASP A 73 -6.78 51.88 -105.53
CA ASP A 73 -8.00 52.62 -105.84
C ASP A 73 -8.05 53.02 -107.33
N ASN A 74 -9.24 53.44 -107.76
CA ASN A 74 -9.51 53.88 -109.13
C ASN A 74 -8.53 55.00 -109.57
N ASP A 75 -8.25 55.96 -108.69
CA ASP A 75 -7.35 57.08 -108.98
C ASP A 75 -5.90 56.65 -109.20
N PHE A 76 -5.46 55.56 -108.55
CA PHE A 76 -4.14 54.99 -108.77
C PHE A 76 -4.12 54.09 -110.01
N ILE A 77 -5.09 53.19 -110.16
CA ILE A 77 -5.17 52.23 -111.27
C ILE A 77 -5.27 52.95 -112.62
N THR A 78 -6.06 54.01 -112.72
CA THR A 78 -6.23 54.78 -113.97
C THR A 78 -4.95 55.45 -114.47
N ARG A 79 -3.92 55.58 -113.63
CA ARG A 79 -2.60 56.09 -114.05
C ARG A 79 -1.92 55.14 -115.05
N PHE A 80 -2.21 53.85 -114.99
CA PHE A 80 -1.60 52.82 -115.83
C PHE A 80 -2.13 52.79 -117.27
N GLN A 81 -2.99 53.74 -117.65
CA GLN A 81 -3.46 53.86 -119.02
C GLN A 81 -2.31 54.14 -120.02
N ILE A 82 -2.43 53.54 -121.21
CA ILE A 82 -1.39 53.37 -122.25
C ILE A 82 -0.65 54.67 -122.66
N SER A 83 -1.21 55.85 -122.42
CA SER A 83 -0.69 57.13 -122.91
C SER A 83 -0.02 58.05 -121.88
N LYS A 84 -0.06 57.75 -120.57
CA LYS A 84 0.50 58.64 -119.51
C LYS A 84 1.51 58.01 -118.57
N PHE A 85 1.73 56.70 -118.66
CA PHE A 85 2.68 56.00 -117.77
C PHE A 85 4.13 56.31 -118.17
N GLN A 86 4.86 57.01 -117.31
CA GLN A 86 6.25 57.43 -117.56
C GLN A 86 7.18 56.21 -117.63
N LYS A 87 8.22 56.29 -118.50
CA LYS A 87 9.16 55.19 -118.75
C LYS A 87 9.92 54.72 -117.48
N ASP A 88 9.98 55.55 -116.44
CA ASP A 88 10.74 55.27 -115.22
C ASP A 88 10.01 54.34 -114.23
N GLU A 89 8.69 54.23 -114.29
CA GLU A 89 7.89 53.34 -113.43
C GLU A 89 7.71 51.92 -114.02
N LYS A 90 8.01 51.74 -115.33
CA LYS A 90 7.94 50.43 -116.03
C LYS A 90 9.02 49.43 -115.58
N LEU A 91 10.07 49.90 -114.91
CA LEU A 91 11.28 49.10 -114.66
C LEU A 91 11.20 48.17 -113.44
N GLN A 92 10.13 48.22 -112.65
CA GLN A 92 10.07 47.50 -111.36
C GLN A 92 8.97 46.42 -111.28
N LEU A 93 7.94 46.45 -112.14
CA LEU A 93 6.84 45.48 -112.16
C LEU A 93 6.99 44.50 -113.32
N THR A 94 6.53 43.26 -113.16
CA THR A 94 6.51 42.30 -114.27
C THR A 94 5.52 42.71 -115.36
N GLU A 95 5.81 42.30 -116.60
CA GLU A 95 4.97 42.58 -117.77
C GLU A 95 3.53 42.08 -117.59
N ASP A 96 3.34 40.93 -116.93
CA ASP A 96 2.02 40.37 -116.63
C ASP A 96 1.22 41.27 -115.68
N THR A 97 1.85 41.80 -114.64
CA THR A 97 1.21 42.70 -113.67
C THR A 97 0.84 44.03 -114.33
N ILE A 98 1.71 44.56 -115.19
CA ILE A 98 1.42 45.76 -115.99
C ILE A 98 0.24 45.51 -116.93
N LYS A 99 0.17 44.36 -117.61
CA LYS A 99 -0.96 43.99 -118.49
C LYS A 99 -2.29 43.94 -117.74
N ILE A 100 -2.29 43.34 -116.54
CA ILE A 100 -3.51 43.25 -115.72
C ILE A 100 -3.96 44.64 -115.25
N LEU A 101 -3.03 45.50 -114.82
CA LEU A 101 -3.31 46.88 -114.40
C LEU A 101 -3.80 47.75 -115.57
N GLN A 102 -3.19 47.63 -116.75
CA GLN A 102 -3.64 48.31 -117.97
C GLN A 102 -5.04 47.88 -118.38
N LYS A 103 -5.30 46.57 -118.39
CA LYS A 103 -6.63 46.03 -118.67
C LYS A 103 -7.66 46.51 -117.64
N GLN A 104 -7.26 46.63 -116.37
CA GLN A 104 -8.13 47.17 -115.33
C GLN A 104 -8.46 48.64 -115.58
N ALA A 105 -7.46 49.47 -115.87
CA ALA A 105 -7.64 50.88 -116.19
C ALA A 105 -8.53 51.11 -117.41
N ASP A 106 -8.35 50.32 -118.48
CA ASP A 106 -9.16 50.39 -119.69
C ASP A 106 -10.61 49.97 -119.44
N LEU A 107 -10.83 48.89 -118.66
CA LEU A 107 -12.17 48.46 -118.26
C LEU A 107 -12.84 49.52 -117.36
N GLU A 108 -12.11 50.13 -116.43
CA GLU A 108 -12.64 51.17 -115.53
C GLU A 108 -13.04 52.42 -116.33
N GLN A 109 -12.27 52.81 -117.34
CA GLN A 109 -12.63 53.93 -118.20
C GLN A 109 -13.88 53.63 -119.03
N LYS A 110 -13.98 52.43 -119.60
CA LYS A 110 -15.18 52.00 -120.35
C LYS A 110 -16.40 52.01 -119.45
N PHE A 111 -16.26 51.49 -118.23
CA PHE A 111 -17.33 51.45 -117.24
C PHE A 111 -17.70 52.83 -116.68
N LYS A 112 -16.77 53.79 -116.61
CA LYS A 112 -17.07 55.18 -116.18
C LYS A 112 -18.17 55.84 -117.02
N LEU A 113 -18.29 55.49 -118.30
CA LEU A 113 -19.37 55.97 -119.18
C LEU A 113 -20.77 55.51 -118.72
N TYR A 114 -20.81 54.45 -117.91
CA TYR A 114 -22.00 53.80 -117.39
C TYR A 114 -22.21 54.10 -115.89
N ALA A 115 -21.32 54.85 -115.23
CA ALA A 115 -21.33 55.08 -113.78
C ALA A 115 -22.62 55.76 -113.26
N ASN A 116 -23.28 56.56 -114.10
CA ASN A 116 -24.53 57.27 -113.74
C ASN A 116 -25.79 56.45 -114.04
N LEU A 117 -25.70 55.26 -114.63
CA LEU A 117 -26.86 54.43 -114.97
C LEU A 117 -27.67 54.07 -113.73
N ASN A 118 -27.04 53.64 -112.65
CA ASN A 118 -27.77 53.27 -111.44
C ASN A 118 -28.55 54.46 -110.85
N THR A 119 -28.00 55.68 -110.97
CA THR A 119 -28.68 56.91 -110.57
C THR A 119 -29.83 57.26 -111.53
N ALA A 120 -29.63 57.14 -112.84
CA ALA A 120 -30.66 57.36 -113.86
C ALA A 120 -31.83 56.34 -113.77
N ILE A 121 -31.52 55.06 -113.54
CA ILE A 121 -32.50 53.99 -113.28
C ILE A 121 -33.32 54.33 -112.02
N SER A 122 -32.65 54.79 -110.95
CA SER A 122 -33.34 55.17 -109.72
C SER A 122 -34.19 56.44 -109.83
N GLN A 123 -33.90 57.28 -110.83
CA GLN A 123 -34.65 58.50 -111.15
C GLN A 123 -35.76 58.27 -112.20
N GLY A 124 -35.94 57.03 -112.67
CA GLY A 124 -37.03 56.64 -113.57
C GLY A 124 -36.82 56.95 -115.05
N GLU A 125 -35.59 57.21 -115.48
CA GLU A 125 -35.26 57.41 -116.90
C GLU A 125 -35.35 56.09 -117.67
N GLU A 126 -35.94 56.09 -118.87
CA GLU A 126 -35.91 54.95 -119.78
C GLU A 126 -34.49 54.77 -120.34
N ILE A 127 -33.83 53.71 -119.94
CA ILE A 127 -32.49 53.36 -120.39
C ILE A 127 -32.60 52.25 -121.43
N GLU A 128 -31.89 52.43 -122.54
CA GLU A 128 -31.76 51.39 -123.56
C GLU A 128 -31.21 50.09 -122.93
N GLU A 129 -31.94 48.99 -123.07
CA GLU A 129 -31.58 47.66 -122.54
C GLU A 129 -30.15 47.23 -122.97
N SER A 130 -29.70 47.66 -124.15
CA SER A 130 -28.34 47.45 -124.65
C SER A 130 -27.26 48.08 -123.77
N LYS A 131 -27.50 49.25 -123.18
CA LYS A 131 -26.57 49.92 -122.25
C LYS A 131 -26.52 49.22 -120.90
N ARG A 132 -27.65 48.68 -120.44
CA ARG A 132 -27.73 47.92 -119.20
C ARG A 132 -26.95 46.60 -119.30
N VAL A 133 -27.21 45.82 -120.36
CA VAL A 133 -26.52 44.54 -120.60
C VAL A 133 -25.00 44.76 -120.73
N GLU A 134 -24.57 45.81 -121.42
CA GLU A 134 -23.13 46.12 -121.55
C GLU A 134 -22.52 46.59 -120.22
N SER A 135 -23.25 47.36 -119.40
CA SER A 135 -22.82 47.75 -118.06
C SER A 135 -22.62 46.53 -117.14
N GLU A 136 -23.59 45.62 -117.09
CA GLU A 136 -23.49 44.38 -116.28
C GLU A 136 -22.33 43.49 -116.76
N ARG A 137 -22.13 43.39 -118.08
CA ARG A 137 -20.99 42.68 -118.67
C ARG A 137 -19.65 43.31 -118.28
N LEU A 138 -19.53 44.64 -118.37
CA LEU A 138 -18.31 45.36 -118.02
C LEU A 138 -18.03 45.27 -116.51
N GLU A 139 -19.06 45.30 -115.66
CA GLU A 139 -18.94 45.09 -114.22
C GLU A 139 -18.39 43.68 -113.93
N HIS A 140 -18.92 42.64 -114.58
CA HIS A 140 -18.41 41.28 -114.43
C HIS A 140 -16.94 41.18 -114.84
N LEU A 141 -16.57 41.76 -115.98
CA LEU A 141 -15.18 41.78 -116.47
C LEU A 141 -14.25 42.56 -115.53
N LEU A 142 -14.72 43.66 -114.95
CA LEU A 142 -14.00 44.43 -113.93
C LEU A 142 -13.75 43.59 -112.68
N GLN A 143 -14.77 42.93 -112.17
CA GLN A 143 -14.66 42.07 -110.99
C GLN A 143 -13.70 40.90 -111.25
N GLU A 144 -13.79 40.24 -112.40
CA GLU A 144 -12.88 39.15 -112.76
C GLU A 144 -11.44 39.62 -112.91
N ASN A 145 -11.23 40.74 -113.59
CA ASN A 145 -9.89 41.26 -113.80
C ASN A 145 -9.26 41.77 -112.49
N PHE A 146 -10.05 42.42 -111.62
CA PHE A 146 -9.62 42.80 -110.29
C PHE A 146 -9.31 41.59 -109.41
N LYS A 147 -10.13 40.52 -109.44
CA LYS A 147 -9.81 39.25 -108.76
C LYS A 147 -8.48 38.65 -109.24
N ASN A 148 -8.20 38.72 -110.54
CA ASN A 148 -6.92 38.27 -111.09
C ASN A 148 -5.75 39.15 -110.62
N LEU A 149 -5.95 40.46 -110.53
CA LEU A 149 -4.98 41.39 -109.94
C LEU A 149 -4.68 41.04 -108.48
N LEU A 150 -5.72 40.84 -107.66
CA LEU A 150 -5.56 40.46 -106.26
C LEU A 150 -4.81 39.14 -106.11
N ARG A 151 -5.17 38.10 -106.88
CA ARG A 151 -4.45 36.82 -106.89
C ARG A 151 -2.98 37.01 -107.27
N ARG A 152 -2.70 37.84 -108.27
CA ARG A 152 -1.33 38.15 -108.69
C ARG A 152 -0.53 38.83 -107.57
N MET A 153 -1.14 39.80 -106.88
CA MET A 153 -0.53 40.51 -105.75
C MET A 153 -0.32 39.61 -104.54
N GLN A 154 -1.21 38.65 -104.30
CA GLN A 154 -1.07 37.62 -103.25
C GLN A 154 0.13 36.69 -103.54
N HIS A 155 0.32 36.27 -104.79
CA HIS A 155 1.43 35.40 -105.18
C HIS A 155 2.77 36.15 -105.39
N ASN A 156 2.72 37.47 -105.58
CA ASN A 156 3.91 38.32 -105.81
C ASN A 156 3.94 39.53 -104.87
N PRO A 157 4.18 39.33 -103.56
CA PRO A 157 4.10 40.40 -102.57
C PRO A 157 5.10 41.54 -102.81
N LYS A 158 6.25 41.25 -103.44
CA LYS A 158 7.26 42.27 -103.80
C LYS A 158 6.69 43.30 -104.78
N GLU A 159 5.85 42.88 -105.72
CA GLU A 159 5.22 43.80 -106.68
C GLU A 159 4.19 44.69 -106.00
N PHE A 160 3.49 44.16 -105.01
CA PHE A 160 2.56 44.96 -104.22
C PHE A 160 3.27 46.06 -103.42
N GLU A 161 4.42 45.76 -102.80
CA GLU A 161 5.24 46.78 -102.11
C GLU A 161 5.75 47.88 -103.06
N ILE A 162 6.07 47.51 -104.31
CA ILE A 162 6.43 48.47 -105.35
C ILE A 162 5.23 49.39 -105.65
N LEU A 163 4.02 48.83 -105.81
CA LEU A 163 2.78 49.62 -106.00
C LEU A 163 2.47 50.53 -104.79
N LYS A 164 2.70 50.06 -103.57
CA LYS A 164 2.58 50.89 -102.36
C LYS A 164 3.50 52.11 -102.42
N SER A 165 4.76 51.92 -102.82
CA SER A 165 5.74 53.00 -102.92
C SER A 165 5.41 54.04 -103.99
N MET A 166 4.67 53.64 -105.04
CA MET A 166 4.22 54.52 -106.12
C MET A 166 3.04 55.41 -105.69
N LYS A 167 2.27 55.00 -104.68
CA LYS A 167 1.10 55.76 -104.21
C LYS A 167 1.48 56.71 -103.07
N LYS A 168 1.59 58.01 -103.40
CA LYS A 168 1.93 59.08 -102.44
C LYS A 168 0.76 59.59 -101.60
N ASN A 169 -0.47 59.50 -102.12
CA ASN A 169 -1.67 59.97 -101.43
C ASN A 169 -2.49 58.76 -100.99
N VAL A 170 -2.56 58.54 -99.70
CA VAL A 170 -3.27 57.42 -99.09
C VAL A 170 -4.51 57.95 -98.37
N ASN A 171 -5.63 57.23 -98.48
CA ASN A 171 -6.87 57.60 -97.78
C ASN A 171 -6.66 57.45 -96.25
N ILE A 172 -6.78 58.55 -95.51
CA ILE A 172 -6.54 58.61 -94.06
C ILE A 172 -7.56 57.75 -93.30
N GLU A 173 -8.85 57.84 -93.65
CA GLU A 173 -9.91 57.09 -92.97
C GLU A 173 -9.73 55.57 -93.10
N LEU A 174 -9.36 55.12 -94.30
CA LEU A 174 -9.11 53.71 -94.56
C LEU A 174 -7.79 53.23 -93.93
N SER A 175 -6.81 54.13 -93.76
CA SER A 175 -5.58 53.88 -93.01
C SER A 175 -5.83 53.72 -91.51
N ASP A 176 -6.67 54.58 -90.93
CA ASP A 176 -7.09 54.48 -89.53
C ASP A 176 -7.89 53.20 -89.27
N TYR A 177 -8.78 52.83 -90.20
CA TYR A 177 -9.49 51.55 -90.15
C TYR A 177 -8.52 50.36 -90.18
N LEU A 178 -7.55 50.37 -91.09
CA LEU A 178 -6.49 49.35 -91.15
C LEU A 178 -5.70 49.25 -89.84
N HIS A 179 -5.38 50.40 -89.23
CA HIS A 179 -4.70 50.45 -87.93
C HIS A 179 -5.57 49.80 -86.84
N GLY A 180 -6.85 50.13 -86.78
CA GLY A 180 -7.81 49.53 -85.83
C GLY A 180 -7.88 48.01 -85.94
N VAL A 181 -7.95 47.47 -87.16
CA VAL A 181 -7.95 46.01 -87.40
C VAL A 181 -6.63 45.36 -86.97
N LYS A 182 -5.48 46.01 -87.23
CA LYS A 182 -4.16 45.56 -86.76
C LYS A 182 -4.07 45.55 -85.23
N CYS A 183 -4.60 46.57 -84.55
CA CYS A 183 -4.68 46.63 -83.10
C CYS A 183 -5.55 45.50 -82.52
N LEU A 184 -6.70 45.22 -83.14
CA LEU A 184 -7.58 44.12 -82.73
C LEU A 184 -6.88 42.76 -82.82
N LYS A 185 -6.13 42.52 -83.91
CA LYS A 185 -5.29 41.31 -84.06
C LYS A 185 -4.28 41.17 -82.91
N ILE A 186 -3.60 42.27 -82.54
CA ILE A 186 -2.62 42.27 -81.44
C ILE A 186 -3.29 41.94 -80.10
N LEU A 187 -4.47 42.49 -79.83
CA LEU A 187 -5.22 42.21 -78.59
C LEU A 187 -5.58 40.73 -78.48
N ILE A 188 -6.09 40.12 -79.55
CA ILE A 188 -6.45 38.69 -79.56
C ILE A 188 -5.22 37.79 -79.38
N LEU A 189 -4.10 38.12 -80.02
CA LEU A 189 -2.83 37.41 -79.82
C LEU A 189 -2.33 37.49 -78.38
N LYS A 190 -2.43 38.68 -77.74
CA LYS A 190 -2.08 38.84 -76.33
C LYS A 190 -2.98 38.00 -75.44
N GLN A 191 -4.29 37.98 -75.69
CA GLN A 191 -5.24 37.18 -74.93
C GLN A 191 -4.90 35.67 -75.01
N LEU A 192 -4.60 35.17 -76.20
CA LEU A 192 -4.12 33.80 -76.42
C LEU A 192 -2.84 33.47 -75.63
N SER A 193 -1.89 34.41 -75.57
CA SER A 193 -0.63 34.22 -74.84
C SER A 193 -0.81 34.18 -73.32
N ILE A 194 -1.73 35.00 -72.78
CA ILE A 194 -2.05 35.04 -71.34
C ILE A 194 -2.68 33.71 -70.92
N THR A 195 -3.65 33.20 -71.70
CA THR A 195 -4.29 31.91 -71.44
C THR A 195 -3.30 30.74 -71.45
N GLN A 196 -2.27 30.79 -72.31
CA GLN A 196 -1.23 29.77 -72.34
C GLN A 196 -0.30 29.84 -71.11
N ALA A 197 0.06 31.04 -70.64
CA ALA A 197 0.86 31.22 -69.44
C ALA A 197 0.11 30.75 -68.18
N GLU A 198 -1.19 31.06 -68.07
CA GLU A 198 -2.06 30.58 -67.00
C GLU A 198 -2.17 29.06 -67.00
N LYS A 199 -2.35 28.44 -68.18
CA LYS A 199 -2.37 26.99 -68.32
C LYS A 199 -1.05 26.35 -67.87
N ASN A 200 0.09 26.92 -68.23
CA ASN A 200 1.39 26.42 -67.77
C ASN A 200 1.54 26.53 -66.25
N SER A 201 1.06 27.64 -65.66
CA SER A 201 1.02 27.82 -64.19
C SER A 201 0.14 26.78 -63.51
N GLN A 202 -1.06 26.52 -64.05
CA GLN A 202 -1.96 25.47 -63.56
C GLN A 202 -1.31 24.08 -63.63
N ILE A 203 -0.64 23.74 -64.74
CA ILE A 203 0.09 22.47 -64.88
C ILE A 203 1.19 22.34 -63.81
N GLN A 204 1.95 23.41 -63.55
CA GLN A 204 2.98 23.39 -62.50
C GLN A 204 2.37 23.21 -61.10
N GLN A 205 1.23 23.87 -60.82
CA GLN A 205 0.52 23.68 -59.56
C GLN A 205 0.00 22.24 -59.41
N PHE A 206 -0.55 21.67 -60.49
CA PHE A 206 -1.00 20.28 -60.52
C PHE A 206 0.15 19.32 -60.22
N GLN A 207 1.30 19.47 -60.87
CA GLN A 207 2.49 18.65 -60.62
C GLN A 207 2.97 18.75 -59.17
N LYS A 208 2.99 19.96 -58.58
CA LYS A 208 3.36 20.15 -57.17
C LYS A 208 2.40 19.44 -56.22
N ILE A 209 1.09 19.54 -56.48
CA ILE A 209 0.08 18.85 -55.66
C ILE A 209 0.24 17.34 -55.79
N GLN A 210 0.45 16.84 -57.01
CA GLN A 210 0.64 15.41 -57.26
C GLN A 210 1.89 14.86 -56.54
N SER A 211 3.03 15.55 -56.62
CA SER A 211 4.23 15.15 -55.88
C SER A 211 4.01 15.15 -54.36
N LYS A 212 3.25 16.12 -53.84
CA LYS A 212 2.91 16.19 -52.41
C LYS A 212 2.00 15.04 -51.98
N ILE A 213 1.05 14.64 -52.83
CA ILE A 213 0.19 13.46 -52.58
C ILE A 213 1.06 12.19 -52.52
N GLU A 214 1.96 11.99 -53.47
CA GLU A 214 2.86 10.83 -53.49
C GLU A 214 3.77 10.75 -52.25
N GLU A 215 4.30 11.89 -51.79
CA GLU A 215 5.10 11.97 -50.56
C GLU A 215 4.27 11.63 -49.32
N GLN A 216 3.03 12.13 -49.24
CA GLN A 216 2.10 11.81 -48.17
C GLN A 216 1.70 10.33 -48.17
N GLU A 217 1.50 9.72 -49.35
CA GLU A 217 1.21 8.29 -49.48
C GLU A 217 2.37 7.42 -49.02
N LYS A 218 3.61 7.77 -49.39
CA LYS A 218 4.81 7.09 -48.89
C LYS A 218 4.92 7.18 -47.37
N THR A 219 4.67 8.37 -46.81
CA THR A 219 4.69 8.60 -45.36
C THR A 219 3.61 7.79 -44.65
N LYS A 220 2.39 7.75 -45.20
CA LYS A 220 1.28 6.94 -44.67
C LYS A 220 1.67 5.45 -44.64
N LEU A 221 2.22 4.93 -45.74
CA LEU A 221 2.59 3.52 -45.84
C LEU A 221 3.71 3.14 -44.85
N TYR A 222 4.69 4.03 -44.65
CA TYR A 222 5.72 3.87 -43.62
C TYR A 222 5.11 3.80 -42.21
N LEU A 223 4.21 4.72 -41.87
CA LEU A 223 3.54 4.74 -40.57
C LEU A 223 2.65 3.52 -40.34
N GLU A 224 1.96 3.03 -41.38
CA GLU A 224 1.17 1.79 -41.31
C GLU A 224 2.05 0.56 -41.01
N GLN A 225 3.24 0.48 -41.64
CA GLN A 225 4.20 -0.58 -41.36
C GLN A 225 4.75 -0.52 -39.93
N ASP A 226 5.12 0.66 -39.44
CA ASP A 226 5.61 0.83 -38.07
C ASP A 226 4.52 0.54 -37.03
N LEU A 227 3.28 0.93 -37.29
CA LEU A 227 2.13 0.59 -36.45
C LEU A 227 1.89 -0.92 -36.40
N PHE A 228 2.05 -1.62 -37.53
CA PHE A 228 1.97 -3.08 -37.58
C PHE A 228 3.07 -3.74 -36.73
N LYS A 229 4.33 -3.29 -36.85
CA LYS A 229 5.45 -3.79 -36.03
C LYS A 229 5.21 -3.57 -34.54
N LEU A 230 4.72 -2.38 -34.15
CA LEU A 230 4.40 -2.06 -32.76
C LEU A 230 3.28 -2.95 -32.21
N LYS A 231 2.24 -3.23 -33.01
CA LYS A 231 1.19 -4.17 -32.61
C LYS A 231 1.73 -5.58 -32.39
N GLN A 232 2.62 -6.04 -33.27
CA GLN A 232 3.26 -7.35 -33.14
C GLN A 232 4.13 -7.42 -31.89
N GLN A 233 4.98 -6.41 -31.64
CA GLN A 233 5.80 -6.33 -30.43
C GLN A 233 4.94 -6.29 -29.16
N ASN A 234 3.87 -5.49 -29.13
CA ASN A 234 2.96 -5.46 -28.00
C ASN A 234 2.28 -6.82 -27.76
N SER A 235 1.90 -7.54 -28.82
CA SER A 235 1.35 -8.90 -28.69
C SER A 235 2.35 -9.84 -28.01
N VAL A 236 3.60 -9.84 -28.47
CA VAL A 236 4.67 -10.66 -27.89
C VAL A 236 4.91 -10.28 -26.42
N ASN A 237 5.02 -8.99 -26.11
CA ASN A 237 5.20 -8.51 -24.74
C ASN A 237 4.04 -8.91 -23.81
N ILE A 238 2.80 -8.83 -24.29
CA ILE A 238 1.61 -9.27 -23.53
C ILE A 238 1.70 -10.78 -23.24
N GLU A 239 2.15 -11.57 -24.21
CA GLU A 239 2.28 -13.01 -24.06
C GLU A 239 3.42 -13.39 -23.09
N GLU A 240 4.57 -12.71 -23.18
CA GLU A 240 5.68 -12.84 -22.23
C GLU A 240 5.24 -12.46 -20.80
N MET A 241 4.54 -11.34 -20.63
CA MET A 241 4.01 -10.91 -19.33
C MET A 241 3.01 -11.93 -18.77
N LYS A 242 2.12 -12.48 -19.61
CA LYS A 242 1.20 -13.55 -19.19
C LYS A 242 1.95 -14.78 -18.70
N GLN A 243 2.99 -15.21 -19.43
CA GLN A 243 3.82 -16.34 -19.02
C GLN A 243 4.54 -16.09 -17.69
N GLN A 244 5.07 -14.88 -17.48
CA GLN A 244 5.69 -14.50 -16.20
C GLN A 244 4.69 -14.48 -15.04
N ILE A 245 3.49 -13.93 -15.26
CA ILE A 245 2.41 -13.95 -14.27
C ILE A 245 2.03 -15.39 -13.91
N GLU A 246 1.94 -16.28 -14.90
CA GLU A 246 1.61 -17.69 -14.68
C GLU A 246 2.70 -18.38 -13.84
N LYS A 247 3.98 -18.15 -14.14
CA LYS A 247 5.11 -18.66 -13.35
C LYS A 247 5.07 -18.17 -11.91
N LEU A 248 4.89 -16.87 -11.70
CA LEU A 248 4.80 -16.29 -10.35
C LEU A 248 3.60 -16.83 -9.56
N LYS A 249 2.47 -17.08 -10.22
CA LYS A 249 1.31 -17.72 -9.57
C LYS A 249 1.63 -19.15 -9.12
N GLN A 250 2.32 -19.93 -9.96
CA GLN A 250 2.74 -21.29 -9.61
C GLN A 250 3.74 -21.28 -8.44
N GLU A 251 4.74 -20.40 -8.48
CA GLU A 251 5.71 -20.22 -7.39
C GLU A 251 5.03 -19.81 -6.07
N LEU A 252 4.09 -18.85 -6.11
CA LEU A 252 3.29 -18.46 -4.95
C LEU A 252 2.46 -19.62 -4.39
N GLN A 253 1.90 -20.46 -5.27
CA GLN A 253 1.13 -21.62 -4.84
C GLN A 253 2.03 -22.67 -4.17
N ILE A 254 3.21 -22.94 -4.73
CA ILE A 254 4.21 -23.84 -4.13
C ILE A 254 4.62 -23.31 -2.75
N LEU A 255 4.98 -22.03 -2.66
CA LEU A 255 5.40 -21.41 -1.40
C LEU A 255 4.28 -21.42 -0.35
N LYS A 256 3.02 -21.27 -0.77
CA LYS A 256 1.85 -21.40 0.12
C LYS A 256 1.71 -22.84 0.65
N ILE A 257 1.90 -23.84 -0.20
CA ILE A 257 1.87 -25.25 0.19
C ILE A 257 3.02 -25.56 1.15
N GLU A 258 4.25 -25.16 0.83
CA GLU A 258 5.43 -25.36 1.69
C GLU A 258 5.26 -24.68 3.05
N LYS A 259 4.75 -23.44 3.07
CA LYS A 259 4.45 -22.74 4.32
C LYS A 259 3.40 -23.48 5.14
N GLN A 260 2.33 -23.97 4.51
CA GLN A 260 1.30 -24.74 5.21
C GLN A 260 1.87 -26.05 5.78
N GLN A 261 2.66 -26.79 4.99
CA GLN A 261 3.34 -28.01 5.43
C GLN A 261 4.28 -27.74 6.62
N ASN A 262 5.06 -26.65 6.57
CA ASN A 262 5.94 -26.25 7.68
C ASN A 262 5.14 -25.88 8.94
N VAL A 263 4.03 -25.16 8.80
CA VAL A 263 3.14 -24.84 9.93
C VAL A 263 2.58 -26.12 10.55
N ASP A 264 2.10 -27.05 9.74
CA ASP A 264 1.54 -28.32 10.21
C ASP A 264 2.62 -29.19 10.87
N TYR A 265 3.83 -29.21 10.32
CA TYR A 265 4.99 -29.88 10.90
C TYR A 265 5.33 -29.33 12.29
N ILE A 266 5.48 -28.01 12.42
CA ILE A 266 5.78 -27.35 13.71
C ILE A 266 4.65 -27.62 14.71
N LYS A 267 3.40 -27.53 14.29
CA LYS A 267 2.23 -27.81 15.13
C LYS A 267 2.25 -29.24 15.67
N ASN A 268 2.59 -30.21 14.82
CA ASN A 268 2.72 -31.61 15.22
C ASN A 268 3.92 -31.84 16.16
N GLN A 269 5.06 -31.19 15.92
CA GLN A 269 6.19 -31.24 16.84
C GLN A 269 5.84 -30.68 18.21
N ILE A 270 5.23 -29.49 18.26
CA ILE A 270 4.77 -28.86 19.50
C ILE A 270 3.80 -29.79 20.24
N LYS A 271 2.80 -30.34 19.54
CA LYS A 271 1.85 -31.29 20.12
C LYS A 271 2.54 -32.51 20.71
N SER A 272 3.48 -33.13 19.98
CA SER A 272 4.24 -34.27 20.47
C SER A 272 5.11 -33.93 21.69
N GLN A 273 5.71 -32.74 21.73
CA GLN A 273 6.47 -32.28 22.89
C GLN A 273 5.57 -32.07 24.11
N TYR A 274 4.40 -31.43 23.93
CA TYR A 274 3.42 -31.29 25.01
C TYR A 274 2.95 -32.64 25.53
N GLU A 275 2.61 -33.59 24.66
CA GLU A 275 2.20 -34.94 25.08
C GLU A 275 3.31 -35.67 25.85
N LYS A 276 4.58 -35.49 25.47
CA LYS A 276 5.72 -36.05 26.21
C LYS A 276 5.88 -35.39 27.58
N LEU A 277 5.78 -34.07 27.65
CA LEU A 277 5.87 -33.33 28.91
C LEU A 277 4.72 -33.71 29.85
N ASP A 278 3.51 -33.81 29.34
CA ASP A 278 2.32 -34.22 30.09
C ASP A 278 2.47 -35.64 30.65
N LYS A 279 2.92 -36.59 29.80
CA LYS A 279 3.25 -37.95 30.26
C LYS A 279 4.33 -37.96 31.34
N ASN A 280 5.43 -37.21 31.14
CA ASN A 280 6.51 -37.12 32.12
C ASN A 280 6.04 -36.49 33.44
N GLN A 281 5.18 -35.48 33.37
CA GLN A 281 4.59 -34.84 34.53
C GLN A 281 3.66 -35.82 35.25
N GLN A 282 2.83 -36.55 34.53
CA GLN A 282 1.96 -37.58 35.11
C GLN A 282 2.77 -38.67 35.80
N THR A 283 3.84 -39.19 35.16
CA THR A 283 4.72 -40.17 35.79
C THR A 283 5.37 -39.62 37.06
N LYS A 284 5.78 -38.33 37.07
CA LYS A 284 6.35 -37.70 38.26
C LYS A 284 5.32 -37.53 39.37
N ILE A 285 4.09 -37.17 39.03
CA ILE A 285 2.97 -37.12 39.98
C ILE A 285 2.76 -38.50 40.60
N ASP A 286 2.71 -39.57 39.80
CA ASP A 286 2.50 -40.93 40.27
C ASP A 286 3.66 -41.40 41.17
N GLU A 287 4.91 -41.06 40.83
CA GLU A 287 6.09 -41.31 41.67
C GLU A 287 5.98 -40.60 43.03
N LEU A 288 5.69 -39.30 43.03
CA LEU A 288 5.56 -38.51 44.26
C LEU A 288 4.39 -39.01 45.12
N GLN A 289 3.29 -39.46 44.50
CA GLN A 289 2.17 -40.09 45.21
C GLN A 289 2.61 -41.39 45.88
N LYS A 290 3.39 -42.24 45.21
CA LYS A 290 3.96 -43.46 45.80
C LYS A 290 4.91 -43.12 46.96
N GLU A 291 5.80 -42.14 46.79
CA GLU A 291 6.69 -41.69 47.85
C GLU A 291 5.92 -41.16 49.07
N LEU A 292 4.88 -40.35 48.84
CA LEU A 292 3.99 -39.87 49.91
C LEU A 292 3.27 -41.03 50.61
N GLN A 293 2.82 -42.03 49.86
CA GLN A 293 2.19 -43.22 50.44
C GLN A 293 3.17 -44.02 51.30
N VAL A 294 4.41 -44.20 50.84
CA VAL A 294 5.49 -44.85 51.61
C VAL A 294 5.78 -44.04 52.87
N LEU A 295 5.93 -42.72 52.78
CA LEU A 295 6.15 -41.86 53.95
C LEU A 295 5.00 -41.94 54.95
N ARG A 296 3.74 -41.90 54.48
CA ARG A 296 2.56 -42.09 55.32
C ARG A 296 2.58 -43.43 56.03
N SER A 297 2.90 -44.51 55.32
CA SER A 297 2.99 -45.85 55.91
C SER A 297 4.10 -45.94 56.97
N ARG A 298 5.25 -45.29 56.73
CA ARG A 298 6.36 -45.22 57.69
C ARG A 298 5.98 -44.39 58.92
N PHE A 299 5.29 -43.27 58.72
CA PHE A 299 4.78 -42.43 59.81
C PHE A 299 3.77 -43.19 60.69
N ILE A 300 2.85 -43.95 60.08
CA ILE A 300 1.91 -44.80 60.82
C ILE A 300 2.67 -45.85 61.64
N LYS A 301 3.63 -46.57 61.04
CA LYS A 301 4.46 -47.54 61.78
C LYS A 301 5.20 -46.91 62.96
N LEU A 302 5.84 -45.76 62.75
CA LEU A 302 6.56 -45.05 63.81
C LEU A 302 5.61 -44.58 64.92
N ARG A 303 4.41 -44.12 64.56
CA ARG A 303 3.37 -43.77 65.53
C ARG A 303 2.93 -44.99 66.33
N ASP A 304 2.71 -46.13 65.68
CA ASP A 304 2.32 -47.38 66.35
C ASP A 304 3.43 -47.88 67.27
N GLU A 305 4.69 -47.84 66.83
CA GLU A 305 5.87 -48.15 67.64
C GLU A 305 5.96 -47.25 68.88
N ASN A 306 5.84 -45.93 68.71
CA ASN A 306 5.79 -44.98 69.83
C ASN A 306 4.62 -45.25 70.78
N THR A 307 3.44 -45.59 70.24
CA THR A 307 2.27 -45.92 71.07
C THR A 307 2.52 -47.21 71.87
N GLN A 308 3.15 -48.22 71.26
CA GLN A 308 3.54 -49.44 71.95
C GLN A 308 4.62 -49.21 73.00
N GLU A 309 5.62 -48.36 72.72
CA GLU A 309 6.64 -47.95 73.70
C GLU A 309 6.00 -47.18 74.86
N GLU A 310 5.08 -46.27 74.59
CA GLU A 310 4.34 -45.54 75.63
C GLU A 310 3.53 -46.51 76.51
N ILE A 311 2.87 -47.51 75.92
CA ILE A 311 2.16 -48.57 76.66
C ILE A 311 3.14 -49.39 77.52
N LYS A 312 4.30 -49.77 76.98
CA LYS A 312 5.34 -50.50 77.74
C LYS A 312 5.84 -49.68 78.92
N LEU A 313 6.13 -48.40 78.71
CA LEU A 313 6.56 -47.48 79.76
C LEU A 313 5.48 -47.28 80.83
N LYS A 314 4.21 -47.15 80.43
CA LYS A 314 3.08 -47.11 81.38
C LYS A 314 2.97 -48.38 82.20
N ARG A 315 3.15 -49.57 81.61
CA ARG A 315 3.16 -50.85 82.34
C ARG A 315 4.35 -50.95 83.29
N LEU A 316 5.56 -50.58 82.85
CA LEU A 316 6.75 -50.53 83.71
C LEU A 316 6.55 -49.60 84.91
N LYS A 317 6.01 -48.41 84.66
CA LYS A 317 5.64 -47.48 85.72
C LYS A 317 4.62 -48.09 86.68
N GLN A 318 3.57 -48.73 86.16
CA GLN A 318 2.55 -49.38 86.99
C GLN A 318 3.13 -50.51 87.86
N ILE A 319 4.07 -51.31 87.33
CA ILE A 319 4.78 -52.35 88.09
C ILE A 319 5.64 -51.72 89.19
N GLN A 320 6.34 -50.63 88.88
CA GLN A 320 7.17 -49.92 89.85
C GLN A 320 6.34 -49.26 90.95
N ASP A 321 5.23 -48.61 90.59
CA ASP A 321 4.27 -48.01 91.52
C ASP A 321 3.64 -49.11 92.40
N GLN A 322 3.27 -50.27 91.84
CA GLN A 322 2.77 -51.41 92.61
C GLN A 322 3.84 -51.96 93.57
N GLY A 323 5.09 -52.11 93.11
CA GLY A 323 6.20 -52.54 93.97
C GLY A 323 6.49 -51.56 95.11
N GLN A 324 6.29 -50.25 94.89
CA GLN A 324 6.35 -49.25 95.96
C GLN A 324 5.18 -49.37 96.93
N ILE A 325 3.95 -49.58 96.43
CA ILE A 325 2.76 -49.82 97.27
C ILE A 325 2.96 -51.06 98.15
N ASP A 326 3.40 -52.18 97.56
CA ASP A 326 3.66 -53.42 98.29
C ASP A 326 4.80 -53.23 99.31
N GLY A 327 5.82 -52.43 98.98
CA GLY A 327 6.90 -52.05 99.90
C GLY A 327 6.42 -51.21 101.08
N VAL A 328 5.53 -50.25 100.86
CA VAL A 328 4.90 -49.45 101.92
C VAL A 328 4.00 -50.32 102.80
N GLN A 329 3.18 -51.19 102.20
CA GLN A 329 2.30 -52.10 102.96
C GLN A 329 3.11 -53.07 103.85
N ASN A 330 4.23 -53.61 103.35
CA ASN A 330 5.12 -54.44 104.16
C ASN A 330 5.77 -53.65 105.30
N TYR A 331 6.16 -52.40 105.04
CA TYR A 331 6.71 -51.53 106.08
C TYR A 331 5.67 -51.24 107.18
N ASP A 332 4.42 -50.93 106.79
CA ASP A 332 3.33 -50.69 107.73
C ASP A 332 3.02 -51.94 108.58
N LEU A 333 2.99 -53.13 107.97
CA LEU A 333 2.83 -54.42 108.67
C LEU A 333 3.95 -54.67 109.69
N MET A 334 5.22 -54.44 109.31
CA MET A 334 6.36 -54.59 110.23
C MET A 334 6.32 -53.58 111.38
N MET A 335 5.83 -52.37 111.11
CA MET A 335 5.64 -51.35 112.14
C MET A 335 4.53 -51.75 113.12
N GLU A 336 3.43 -52.33 112.63
CA GLU A 336 2.33 -52.81 113.46
C GLU A 336 2.77 -53.98 114.37
N GLU A 337 3.54 -54.93 113.83
CA GLU A 337 4.16 -56.02 114.60
C GLU A 337 5.18 -55.51 115.64
N SER A 338 5.97 -54.50 115.30
CA SER A 338 6.92 -53.89 116.25
C SER A 338 6.19 -53.14 117.37
N THR A 339 5.09 -52.47 117.04
CA THR A 339 4.27 -51.72 118.01
C THR A 339 3.57 -52.67 118.98
N THR A 340 3.06 -53.81 118.50
CA THR A 340 2.48 -54.86 119.35
C THR A 340 3.53 -55.49 120.27
N LYS A 341 4.73 -55.78 119.77
CA LYS A 341 5.86 -56.24 120.62
C LYS A 341 6.27 -55.23 121.69
N LEU A 342 6.32 -53.94 121.34
CA LEU A 342 6.64 -52.87 122.30
C LEU A 342 5.60 -52.80 123.42
N ASN A 343 4.31 -52.89 123.10
CA ASN A 343 3.23 -52.89 124.08
C ASN A 343 3.27 -54.12 125.02
N GLN A 344 3.60 -55.30 124.50
CA GLN A 344 3.83 -56.50 125.35
C GLN A 344 5.00 -56.30 126.32
N LEU A 345 6.13 -55.79 125.84
CA LEU A 345 7.30 -55.52 126.68
C LEU A 345 7.02 -54.44 127.74
N GLN A 346 6.22 -53.42 127.42
CA GLN A 346 5.77 -52.41 128.38
C GLN A 346 4.87 -53.00 129.47
N GLN A 347 3.93 -53.89 129.11
CA GLN A 347 3.09 -54.58 130.10
C GLN A 347 3.91 -55.49 131.03
N ASP A 348 4.92 -56.17 130.49
CA ASP A 348 5.80 -57.02 131.30
C ASP A 348 6.70 -56.20 132.23
N CYS A 349 7.21 -55.04 131.77
CA CYS A 349 7.93 -54.11 132.62
C CYS A 349 7.06 -53.56 133.76
N GLN A 350 5.79 -53.23 133.48
CA GLN A 350 4.84 -52.78 134.51
C GLN A 350 4.55 -53.87 135.55
N LYS A 351 4.43 -55.14 135.14
CA LYS A 351 4.27 -56.26 136.08
C LYS A 351 5.50 -56.44 136.98
N ILE A 352 6.70 -56.32 136.41
CA ILE A 352 7.96 -56.42 137.18
C ILE A 352 8.09 -55.24 138.16
N GLU A 353 7.75 -54.02 137.75
CA GLU A 353 7.73 -52.86 138.65
C GLU A 353 6.74 -53.03 139.81
N GLN A 354 5.54 -53.57 139.55
CA GLN A 354 4.54 -53.83 140.58
C GLN A 354 5.08 -54.84 141.61
N GLN A 355 5.69 -55.94 141.15
CA GLN A 355 6.32 -56.95 142.02
C GLN A 355 7.49 -56.39 142.84
N LEU A 356 8.27 -55.46 142.27
CA LEU A 356 9.34 -54.77 142.98
C LEU A 356 8.80 -53.82 144.07
N ARG A 357 7.69 -53.11 143.82
CA ARG A 357 7.03 -52.27 144.83
C ARG A 357 6.49 -53.09 146.00
N ASP A 358 5.83 -54.21 145.71
CA ASP A 358 5.24 -55.09 146.73
C ASP A 358 6.30 -55.75 147.62
N ARG A 359 7.46 -56.09 147.06
CA ARG A 359 8.61 -56.57 147.87
C ARG A 359 9.24 -55.45 148.71
N LYS A 360 9.30 -54.23 148.19
CA LYS A 360 9.85 -53.07 148.92
C LYS A 360 8.99 -52.70 150.13
N SER A 361 7.66 -52.75 149.99
CA SER A 361 6.71 -52.53 151.10
C SER A 361 6.75 -53.66 152.15
N TYR A 362 6.97 -54.91 151.74
CA TYR A 362 7.16 -56.03 152.68
C TYR A 362 8.43 -55.87 153.54
N PHE A 363 9.56 -55.45 152.95
CA PHE A 363 10.81 -55.24 153.70
C PHE A 363 10.75 -54.06 154.68
N ILE A 364 9.98 -53.01 154.38
CA ILE A 364 9.74 -51.89 155.32
C ILE A 364 9.05 -52.37 156.60
N ILE A 365 8.11 -53.31 156.49
CA ILE A 365 7.38 -53.88 157.64
C ILE A 365 8.30 -54.78 158.48
N VAL A 366 9.16 -55.58 157.84
CA VAL A 366 10.11 -56.48 158.53
C VAL A 366 11.20 -55.69 159.28
N ASP A 367 11.73 -54.61 158.70
CA ASP A 367 12.73 -53.76 159.37
C ASP A 367 12.15 -52.97 160.54
N ALA A 368 10.86 -52.61 160.49
CA ALA A 368 10.16 -51.99 161.62
C ALA A 368 9.99 -52.97 162.79
N GLN A 369 9.71 -54.25 162.52
CA GLN A 369 9.59 -55.29 163.55
C GLN A 369 10.94 -55.62 164.22
N LYS A 370 12.04 -55.71 163.45
CA LYS A 370 13.39 -55.88 164.00
C LYS A 370 13.84 -54.73 164.92
N ARG A 371 13.39 -53.50 164.66
CA ARG A 371 13.68 -52.34 165.54
C ARG A 371 12.88 -52.38 166.84
N GLN A 372 11.64 -52.88 166.83
CA GLN A 372 10.86 -53.07 168.05
C GLN A 372 11.44 -54.16 168.97
N GLU A 373 11.93 -55.25 168.38
CA GLU A 373 12.56 -56.36 169.12
C GLU A 373 13.80 -55.90 169.90
N LYS A 374 14.65 -55.09 169.25
CA LYS A 374 15.88 -54.55 169.84
C LYS A 374 15.62 -53.60 171.03
N ILE A 375 14.52 -52.83 170.98
CA ILE A 375 14.12 -51.91 172.06
C ILE A 375 13.57 -52.67 173.28
N LEU A 376 12.91 -53.82 173.06
CA LEU A 376 12.40 -54.67 174.13
C LEU A 376 13.53 -55.43 174.85
N GLU A 377 14.56 -55.85 174.11
CA GLU A 377 15.73 -56.54 174.65
C GLU A 377 16.60 -55.62 175.54
N GLU A 378 16.77 -54.35 175.15
CA GLU A 378 17.45 -53.35 175.99
C GLU A 378 16.68 -53.00 177.27
N LYS A 379 15.34 -53.00 177.24
CA LYS A 379 14.51 -52.80 178.44
C LYS A 379 14.60 -53.97 179.42
N PHE A 380 14.72 -55.21 178.92
CA PHE A 380 14.85 -56.40 179.78
C PHE A 380 16.19 -56.41 180.54
N ASN A 381 17.29 -56.04 179.89
CA ASN A 381 18.61 -56.01 180.53
C ASN A 381 18.71 -54.93 181.63
N ARG A 382 18.10 -53.75 181.45
CA ARG A 382 18.07 -52.71 182.50
C ARG A 382 17.31 -53.13 183.77
N ILE A 383 16.27 -53.95 183.62
CA ILE A 383 15.49 -54.48 184.76
C ILE A 383 16.28 -55.55 185.53
N LYS A 384 17.07 -56.37 184.81
CA LYS A 384 17.92 -57.40 185.41
C LYS A 384 19.03 -56.79 186.29
N ASP A 385 19.66 -55.70 185.83
CA ASP A 385 20.74 -55.03 186.57
C ASP A 385 20.23 -54.30 187.82
N ALA A 386 19.04 -53.69 187.76
CA ALA A 386 18.40 -53.06 188.92
C ALA A 386 18.13 -54.06 190.06
N HIS A 387 17.77 -55.29 189.71
CA HIS A 387 17.43 -56.34 190.69
C HIS A 387 18.67 -56.96 191.37
N TYR A 388 19.85 -56.85 190.75
CA TYR A 388 21.12 -57.31 191.32
C TYR A 388 21.64 -56.34 192.40
N ILE A 389 21.54 -55.02 192.13
CA ILE A 389 21.96 -53.95 193.04
C ILE A 389 21.13 -53.92 194.33
N GLU A 390 19.83 -54.23 194.25
CA GLU A 390 18.96 -54.26 195.44
C GLU A 390 19.26 -55.46 196.36
N LYS A 391 19.79 -56.56 195.80
CA LYS A 391 20.13 -57.77 196.55
C LYS A 391 21.43 -57.61 197.35
N GLU A 392 22.40 -56.85 196.83
CA GLU A 392 23.63 -56.50 197.55
C GLU A 392 23.37 -55.60 198.77
N LYS A 393 22.50 -54.60 198.62
CA LYS A 393 22.16 -53.69 199.73
C LYS A 393 21.51 -54.41 200.91
N LYS A 394 20.73 -55.47 200.67
CA LYS A 394 20.14 -56.31 201.72
C LYS A 394 21.17 -57.19 202.43
N ALA A 395 22.29 -57.52 201.78
CA ALA A 395 23.37 -58.32 202.37
C ALA A 395 24.35 -57.50 203.23
N GLU A 396 24.62 -56.23 202.87
CA GLU A 396 25.47 -55.33 203.66
C GLU A 396 24.81 -54.89 204.97
N ALA A 397 23.49 -54.65 204.97
CA ALA A 397 22.76 -54.29 206.18
C ALA A 397 22.78 -55.40 207.24
N ALA A 398 22.78 -56.68 206.82
CA ALA A 398 22.85 -57.83 207.72
C ALA A 398 24.22 -57.97 208.42
N LYS A 399 25.31 -57.52 207.78
CA LYS A 399 26.67 -57.54 208.37
C LYS A 399 26.86 -56.48 209.47
N HIS A 400 26.26 -55.30 209.32
CA HIS A 400 26.41 -54.23 210.31
C HIS A 400 25.70 -54.54 211.64
N ILE A 401 24.59 -55.26 211.62
CA ILE A 401 23.85 -55.59 212.85
C ILE A 401 24.56 -56.70 213.65
N GLN A 402 25.19 -57.68 212.98
CA GLN A 402 26.01 -58.70 213.65
C GLN A 402 27.32 -58.15 214.24
N GLY A 403 27.84 -57.02 213.73
CA GLY A 403 29.05 -56.38 214.23
C GLY A 403 28.89 -55.71 215.60
N PHE A 404 27.74 -55.07 215.85
CA PHE A 404 27.54 -54.33 217.11
C PHE A 404 27.35 -55.27 218.31
N PHE A 405 26.80 -56.47 218.09
CA PHE A 405 26.58 -57.47 219.14
C PHE A 405 27.87 -58.08 219.73
N LYS A 406 29.02 -57.94 219.05
CA LYS A 406 30.29 -58.54 219.49
C LYS A 406 31.19 -57.62 220.31
N GLN A 407 30.89 -56.32 220.42
CA GLN A 407 31.86 -55.35 220.95
C GLN A 407 31.72 -54.98 222.44
N TYR A 408 30.66 -55.42 223.14
CA TYR A 408 30.48 -55.01 224.56
C TYR A 408 30.54 -56.12 225.61
N GLN A 409 30.72 -57.39 225.22
CA GLN A 409 30.70 -58.52 226.17
C GLN A 409 32.05 -59.00 226.72
N THR A 410 33.20 -58.46 226.32
CA THR A 410 34.48 -58.96 226.85
C THR A 410 35.50 -57.86 227.06
N LEU A 411 35.54 -57.31 228.28
CA LEU A 411 36.79 -56.95 228.97
C LEU A 411 36.50 -56.88 230.48
N THR A 412 36.97 -57.88 231.22
CA THR A 412 37.19 -57.78 232.67
C THR A 412 38.65 -58.14 233.01
N LYS A 413 39.37 -57.20 233.69
CA LYS A 413 40.54 -57.30 234.64
C LYS A 413 42.02 -57.23 234.13
N LYS A 414 43.08 -56.68 234.81
CA LYS A 414 43.45 -55.74 235.95
C LYS A 414 45.02 -55.80 236.16
N PRO A 415 45.73 -54.93 236.92
CA PRO A 415 46.97 -55.43 237.58
C PRO A 415 47.38 -54.77 238.93
N ASN A 416 47.37 -55.51 240.07
CA ASN A 416 48.37 -55.47 241.17
C ASN A 416 48.00 -56.27 242.45
N LYS A 417 49.07 -56.76 243.11
CA LYS A 417 49.30 -57.35 244.46
C LYS A 417 49.25 -58.89 244.71
N PRO A 418 50.18 -59.40 245.55
CA PRO A 418 50.32 -60.82 245.93
C PRO A 418 49.66 -61.16 247.29
N ARG A 419 49.24 -62.43 247.50
CA ARG A 419 48.83 -63.15 248.77
C ARG A 419 48.19 -64.49 248.34
N GLN A 420 48.58 -65.72 248.72
CA GLN A 420 48.87 -66.34 250.03
C GLN A 420 47.85 -66.05 251.15
N GLN A 421 47.35 -67.17 251.71
CA GLN A 421 46.33 -67.33 252.77
C GLN A 421 44.92 -66.81 252.45
#